data_AF-A0A2V5ZGL1-F1
#
_entry.id   AF-A0A2V5ZGL1-F1
#
_cell.length_a   1.000
_cell.length_b   1.000
_cell.length_c   1.000
_cell.angle_alpha   90.00
_cell.angle_beta   90.00
_cell.angle_gamma   90.00
#
_symmetry.space_group_name_H-M   'P 1'
#
loop_
_entity.id
_entity.type
_entity.pdbx_description
1 polymer ?
#
loop_
_entity_poly.entity_id
_entity_poly.type
_entity_poly.pdbx_seq_one_letter_code
_entity_poly.pdbx_strand_id
1 'polypeptide(L)'
;TGSIGVIIQTLNYEQLLNKVGLASVVFKSGKFKDMLNGARPITPEERELVQNFIMKTYDKFLDIVAKERKLPADLLRNTIADGRILSGKEAFDNKLIDGLGELDDAFSKAKELGNAPDARVVKYGPPFSLSRFLRVFGGSDSKIELQLPKQLVPQLESGRAYFLPSY
;
A
#
# COMPACT_ATOMS: atom_id res chain seq x y z
N THR A 1 -7.07 -0.98 7.99
CA THR A 1 -6.33 -2.26 7.81
C THR A 1 -7.08 -3.09 6.78
N GLY A 2 -6.86 -4.40 6.66
CA GLY A 2 -7.48 -5.25 5.65
C GLY A 2 -6.67 -5.28 4.36
N SER A 3 -7.33 -5.15 3.21
CA SER A 3 -6.70 -5.22 1.88
C SER A 3 -6.02 -6.56 1.61
N ILE A 4 -6.65 -7.66 2.06
CA ILE A 4 -6.18 -9.01 1.77
C ILE A 4 -6.61 -9.35 0.34
N GLY A 5 -5.72 -9.08 -0.60
CA GLY A 5 -5.94 -9.22 -2.03
C GLY A 5 -4.66 -8.98 -2.81
N VAL A 6 -4.65 -9.35 -4.09
CA VAL A 6 -3.49 -9.17 -4.98
C VAL A 6 -3.97 -8.61 -6.30
N ILE A 7 -3.33 -7.55 -6.78
CA ILE A 7 -3.62 -6.95 -8.08
C ILE A 7 -2.33 -6.77 -8.87
N ILE A 8 -2.44 -6.89 -10.19
CA ILE A 8 -1.46 -6.40 -11.15
C ILE A 8 -2.24 -5.52 -12.12
N GLN A 9 -1.81 -4.27 -12.28
CA GLN A 9 -2.44 -3.32 -13.17
C GLN A 9 -1.49 -2.91 -14.29
N THR A 10 -2.01 -2.87 -15.51
CA THR A 10 -1.36 -2.27 -16.68
C THR A 10 -2.37 -1.45 -17.45
N LEU A 11 -1.90 -0.56 -18.32
CA LEU A 11 -2.73 0.28 -19.18
C LEU A 11 -2.58 -0.19 -20.62
N ASN A 12 -3.68 -0.28 -21.37
CA ASN A 12 -3.60 -0.39 -22.82
C ASN A 12 -3.70 1.01 -23.43
N TYR A 13 -2.62 1.43 -24.09
CA TYR A 13 -2.47 2.70 -24.79
C TYR A 13 -2.24 2.52 -26.30
N GLU A 14 -2.47 1.32 -26.86
CA GLU A 14 -2.36 1.04 -28.29
C GLU A 14 -3.13 2.06 -29.14
N GLN A 15 -4.39 2.31 -28.79
CA GLN A 15 -5.24 3.27 -29.52
C GLN A 15 -4.72 4.71 -29.42
N LEU A 16 -4.07 5.08 -28.31
CA LEU A 16 -3.45 6.39 -28.17
C LEU A 16 -2.24 6.51 -29.10
N LEU A 17 -1.40 5.48 -29.15
CA LEU A 17 -0.22 5.46 -30.04
C LEU A 17 -0.62 5.53 -31.52
N ASN A 18 -1.64 4.77 -31.91
CA ASN A 18 -2.18 4.81 -33.27
C ASN A 18 -2.68 6.22 -33.66
N LYS A 19 -3.29 6.95 -32.73
CA LYS A 19 -3.75 8.33 -32.98
C LYS A 19 -2.63 9.32 -33.24
N VAL A 20 -1.46 9.11 -32.62
CA VAL A 20 -0.28 9.99 -32.80
C VAL A 20 0.69 9.47 -33.87
N GLY A 21 0.29 8.44 -34.63
CA GLY A 21 1.12 7.84 -35.67
C GLY A 21 2.34 7.09 -35.13
N LEU A 22 2.34 6.68 -33.87
CA LEU A 22 3.41 5.89 -33.26
C LEU A 22 3.03 4.41 -33.22
N ALA A 23 3.97 3.53 -33.56
CA ALA A 23 3.82 2.10 -33.44
C ALA A 23 4.92 1.51 -32.56
N SER A 24 4.57 0.54 -31.70
CA SER A 24 5.55 -0.20 -30.92
C SER A 24 6.05 -1.40 -31.71
N VAL A 25 7.36 -1.48 -31.91
CA VAL A 25 8.03 -2.63 -32.55
C VAL A 25 8.86 -3.34 -31.50
N VAL A 26 8.59 -4.63 -31.27
CA VAL A 26 9.23 -5.43 -30.22
C VAL A 26 9.85 -6.70 -30.80
N PHE A 27 11.16 -6.85 -30.62
CA PHE A 27 11.89 -8.10 -30.90
C PHE A 27 12.05 -8.88 -29.60
N LYS A 28 11.51 -10.09 -29.54
CA LYS A 28 11.46 -10.89 -28.30
C LYS A 28 11.91 -12.32 -28.52
N SER A 29 12.64 -12.86 -27.55
CA SER A 29 13.17 -14.23 -27.56
C SER A 29 12.19 -15.27 -27.03
N GLY A 30 10.89 -14.94 -26.91
CA GLY A 30 9.85 -15.86 -26.46
C GLY A 30 8.47 -15.19 -26.45
N LYS A 31 7.41 -16.01 -26.63
CA LYS A 31 6.02 -15.55 -26.80
C LYS A 31 5.57 -14.55 -25.73
N PHE A 32 5.85 -14.85 -24.45
CA PHE A 32 5.35 -14.12 -23.28
C PHE A 32 6.32 -13.07 -22.71
N LYS A 33 7.46 -12.79 -23.36
CA LYS A 33 8.50 -11.89 -22.80
C LYS A 33 8.11 -10.41 -22.77
N ASP A 34 7.05 -10.05 -23.48
CA ASP A 34 6.44 -8.72 -23.52
C ASP A 34 5.00 -8.76 -22.98
N MET A 35 4.65 -9.75 -22.16
CA MET A 35 3.36 -9.79 -21.48
C MET A 35 3.21 -8.55 -20.59
N LEU A 36 1.97 -8.06 -20.43
CA LEU A 36 1.64 -6.79 -19.79
C LEU A 36 2.10 -5.53 -20.56
N ASN A 37 2.58 -5.67 -21.80
CA ASN A 37 2.86 -4.54 -22.68
C ASN A 37 1.58 -3.77 -23.02
N GLY A 38 1.55 -2.49 -22.67
CA GLY A 38 0.42 -1.60 -22.92
C GLY A 38 0.26 -1.14 -24.36
N ALA A 39 1.23 -1.40 -25.23
CA ALA A 39 1.20 -0.98 -26.62
C ALA A 39 0.41 -1.92 -27.54
N ARG A 40 -0.13 -3.03 -27.03
CA ARG A 40 -0.94 -4.01 -27.78
C ARG A 40 -2.00 -4.64 -26.90
N PRO A 41 -2.99 -5.36 -27.46
CA PRO A 41 -3.96 -6.11 -26.67
C PRO A 41 -3.30 -7.26 -25.93
N ILE A 42 -3.81 -7.55 -24.74
CA ILE A 42 -3.45 -8.75 -23.96
C ILE A 42 -4.10 -9.96 -24.62
N THR A 43 -3.35 -11.04 -24.83
CA THR A 43 -3.91 -12.28 -25.38
C THR A 43 -4.63 -13.11 -24.32
N PRO A 44 -5.54 -14.03 -24.69
CA PRO A 44 -6.20 -14.91 -23.72
C PRO A 44 -5.23 -15.73 -22.86
N GLU A 45 -4.14 -16.24 -23.45
CA GLU A 45 -3.15 -17.05 -22.73
C GLU A 45 -2.31 -16.21 -21.77
N GLU A 46 -2.02 -14.96 -22.13
CA GLU A 46 -1.37 -14.00 -21.22
C GLU A 46 -2.26 -13.66 -20.04
N ARG A 47 -3.55 -13.44 -20.29
CA ARG A 47 -4.54 -13.19 -19.23
C ARG A 47 -4.61 -14.36 -18.26
N GLU A 48 -4.68 -15.59 -18.76
CA GLU A 48 -4.71 -16.78 -17.93
C GLU A 48 -3.43 -16.94 -17.10
N LEU A 49 -2.26 -16.72 -17.71
CA LEU A 49 -0.97 -16.82 -17.01
C LEU A 49 -0.87 -15.79 -15.88
N VAL A 50 -1.22 -14.53 -16.15
CA VAL A 50 -1.23 -13.47 -15.13
C VAL A 50 -2.27 -13.77 -14.04
N GLN A 51 -3.47 -14.20 -14.41
CA GLN A 51 -4.52 -14.53 -13.45
C GLN A 51 -4.09 -15.70 -12.54
N ASN A 52 -3.47 -16.74 -13.10
CA ASN A 52 -2.94 -17.86 -12.33
C ASN A 52 -1.82 -17.42 -11.37
N PHE A 53 -0.96 -16.49 -11.79
CA PHE A 53 0.05 -15.91 -10.92
C PHE A 53 -0.56 -15.10 -9.76
N ILE A 54 -1.58 -14.28 -10.06
CA ILE A 54 -2.34 -13.53 -9.05
C ILE A 54 -2.97 -14.49 -8.05
N MET A 55 -3.67 -15.53 -8.51
CA MET A 55 -4.33 -16.49 -7.61
C MET A 55 -3.35 -17.25 -6.73
N LYS A 56 -2.21 -17.70 -7.27
CA LYS A 56 -1.16 -18.34 -6.46
C LYS A 56 -0.60 -17.42 -5.37
N THR A 57 -0.45 -16.14 -5.69
CA THR A 57 0.04 -15.15 -4.72
C THR A 57 -1.03 -14.82 -3.67
N TYR A 58 -2.29 -14.72 -4.09
CA TYR A 58 -3.43 -14.52 -3.23
C TYR A 58 -3.60 -15.69 -2.24
N ASP A 59 -3.59 -16.93 -2.73
CA ASP A 59 -3.71 -18.12 -1.88
C ASP A 59 -2.58 -18.18 -0.85
N LYS A 60 -1.35 -17.87 -1.26
CA LYS A 60 -0.22 -17.77 -0.32
C LYS A 60 -0.45 -16.72 0.76
N PHE A 61 -0.97 -15.54 0.40
CA PHE A 61 -1.25 -14.49 1.38
C PHE A 61 -2.38 -14.92 2.32
N LEU A 62 -3.46 -15.49 1.78
CA LEU A 62 -4.59 -16.00 2.54
C LEU A 62 -4.16 -17.08 3.53
N ASP A 63 -3.31 -18.02 3.11
CA ASP A 63 -2.81 -19.10 3.96
C ASP A 63 -1.98 -18.58 5.14
N ILE A 64 -1.15 -17.55 4.91
CA ILE A 64 -0.39 -16.90 6.00
C ILE A 64 -1.35 -16.29 7.01
N VAL A 65 -2.36 -15.53 6.54
CA VAL A 65 -3.33 -14.91 7.45
C VAL A 65 -4.15 -15.96 8.20
N ALA A 66 -4.64 -16.98 7.49
CA ALA A 66 -5.40 -18.09 8.07
C ALA A 66 -4.61 -18.80 9.18
N LYS A 67 -3.34 -19.11 8.90
CA LYS A 67 -2.44 -19.78 9.85
C LYS A 67 -2.20 -18.93 11.10
N GLU A 68 -1.77 -17.68 10.93
CA GLU A 68 -1.40 -16.82 12.05
C GLU A 68 -2.62 -16.39 12.89
N ARG A 69 -3.78 -16.21 12.25
CA ARG A 69 -5.04 -15.87 12.93
C ARG A 69 -5.81 -17.09 13.43
N LYS A 70 -5.36 -18.31 13.10
CA LYS A 70 -6.04 -19.57 13.41
C LYS A 70 -7.50 -19.58 12.92
N LEU A 71 -7.72 -19.06 11.72
CA LEU A 71 -9.03 -18.99 11.06
C LEU A 71 -9.05 -19.92 9.84
N PRO A 72 -10.19 -20.55 9.51
CA PRO A 72 -10.29 -21.32 8.28
C PRO A 72 -10.08 -20.44 7.05
N ALA A 73 -9.21 -20.86 6.12
CA ALA A 73 -8.92 -20.11 4.90
C ALA A 73 -10.20 -19.89 4.07
N ASP A 74 -11.08 -20.89 3.98
CA ASP A 74 -12.35 -20.78 3.25
C ASP A 74 -13.31 -19.76 3.87
N LEU A 75 -13.31 -19.62 5.20
CA LEU A 75 -14.10 -18.58 5.86
C LEU A 75 -13.59 -17.20 5.46
N LEU A 76 -12.27 -16.98 5.55
CA LEU A 76 -11.66 -15.71 5.17
C LEU A 76 -11.93 -15.36 3.71
N ARG A 77 -11.75 -16.33 2.80
CA ARG A 77 -12.00 -16.20 1.35
C ARG A 77 -13.42 -15.75 1.04
N ASN A 78 -14.41 -16.29 1.76
CA ASN A 78 -15.83 -16.03 1.51
C ASN A 78 -16.39 -14.80 2.25
N THR A 79 -15.58 -14.08 3.04
CA THR A 79 -16.08 -12.98 3.88
C THR A 79 -15.28 -11.70 3.69
N ILE A 80 -14.06 -11.65 4.20
CA ILE A 80 -13.27 -10.42 4.39
C ILE A 80 -11.99 -10.37 3.54
N ALA A 81 -11.62 -11.47 2.88
CA ALA A 81 -10.42 -11.56 2.05
C ALA A 81 -10.70 -11.34 0.55
N ASP A 82 -11.47 -10.32 0.22
CA ASP A 82 -11.81 -9.94 -1.17
C ASP A 82 -11.08 -8.65 -1.63
N GLY A 83 -10.09 -8.19 -0.86
CA GLY A 83 -9.31 -6.99 -1.14
C GLY A 83 -9.89 -5.70 -0.57
N ARG A 84 -11.06 -5.71 0.10
CA ARG A 84 -11.61 -4.50 0.73
C ARG A 84 -10.76 -4.01 1.91
N ILE A 85 -10.84 -2.70 2.18
CA ILE A 85 -10.31 -2.12 3.42
C ILE A 85 -11.29 -2.40 4.57
N LEU A 86 -10.74 -2.48 5.78
CA LEU A 86 -11.51 -2.66 7.01
C LEU A 86 -11.10 -1.60 8.04
N SER A 87 -12.10 -1.08 8.74
CA SER A 87 -11.88 -0.30 9.97
C SER A 87 -11.20 -1.15 11.04
N GLY A 88 -10.59 -0.51 12.04
CA GLY A 88 -10.01 -1.23 13.19
C GLY A 88 -11.06 -2.11 13.88
N LYS A 89 -12.26 -1.58 14.08
CA LYS A 89 -13.37 -2.32 14.71
C LYS A 89 -13.77 -3.55 13.91
N GLU A 90 -13.98 -3.43 12.60
CA GLU A 90 -14.33 -4.58 11.76
C GLU A 90 -13.22 -5.63 11.76
N ALA A 91 -11.96 -5.21 11.71
CA ALA A 91 -10.83 -6.14 11.80
C ALA A 91 -10.78 -6.88 13.13
N PHE A 92 -11.12 -6.21 14.24
CA PHE A 92 -11.22 -6.82 15.55
C PHE A 92 -12.38 -7.81 15.63
N ASP A 93 -13.58 -7.40 15.19
CA ASP A 93 -14.78 -8.23 15.18
C ASP A 93 -14.60 -9.50 14.33
N ASN A 94 -13.81 -9.40 13.24
CA ASN A 94 -13.44 -10.53 12.38
C ASN A 94 -12.15 -11.26 12.81
N LYS A 95 -11.62 -10.97 14.00
CA LYS A 95 -10.43 -11.61 14.58
C LYS A 95 -9.17 -11.49 13.73
N LEU A 96 -9.03 -10.45 12.92
CA LEU A 96 -7.80 -10.14 12.17
C LEU A 96 -6.75 -9.40 13.00
N ILE A 97 -7.16 -8.76 14.09
CA ILE A 97 -6.28 -8.10 15.05
C ILE A 97 -6.66 -8.51 16.48
N ASP A 98 -5.74 -8.32 17.43
CA ASP A 98 -5.87 -8.82 18.80
C ASP A 98 -6.47 -7.80 19.78
N GLY A 99 -6.50 -6.52 19.40
CA GLY A 99 -7.01 -5.45 20.25
C GLY A 99 -7.18 -4.14 19.50
N LEU A 100 -7.92 -3.23 20.12
CA LEU A 100 -8.07 -1.84 19.71
C LEU A 100 -7.32 -0.97 20.71
N GLY A 101 -6.53 -0.02 20.21
CA GLY A 101 -5.73 0.86 21.06
C GLY A 101 -4.81 1.74 20.23
N GLU A 102 -4.02 2.54 20.93
CA GLU A 102 -3.02 3.43 20.37
C GLU A 102 -1.60 2.83 20.47
N LEU A 103 -0.59 3.59 20.03
CA LEU A 103 0.80 3.14 20.09
C LEU A 103 1.29 2.88 21.52
N ASP A 104 0.83 3.67 22.49
CA ASP A 104 1.22 3.50 23.90
C ASP A 104 0.68 2.21 24.51
N ASP A 105 -0.50 1.75 24.07
CA ASP A 105 -1.05 0.44 24.43
C ASP A 105 -0.17 -0.68 23.86
N ALA A 106 0.27 -0.54 22.61
CA ALA A 106 1.18 -1.50 21.98
C ALA A 106 2.54 -1.57 22.70
N PHE A 107 3.10 -0.43 23.12
CA PHE A 107 4.35 -0.40 23.90
C PHE A 107 4.18 -1.05 25.27
N SER A 108 3.10 -0.71 25.97
CA SER A 108 2.79 -1.30 27.28
C SER A 108 2.63 -2.81 27.16
N LYS A 109 1.94 -3.30 26.13
CA LYS A 109 1.77 -4.73 25.89
C LYS A 109 3.09 -5.42 25.55
N ALA A 110 3.96 -4.79 24.76
CA ALA A 110 5.27 -5.34 24.44
C ALA A 110 6.17 -5.48 25.68
N LYS A 111 6.14 -4.49 26.60
CA LYS A 111 6.86 -4.56 27.88
C LYS A 111 6.38 -5.70 28.78
N GLU A 112 5.06 -5.89 28.84
CA GLU A 112 4.43 -6.98 29.57
C GLU A 112 4.87 -8.34 29.01
N LEU A 113 4.72 -8.55 27.70
CA LEU A 113 5.10 -9.81 27.03
C LEU A 113 6.60 -10.10 27.10
N GLY A 114 7.43 -9.05 27.13
CA GLY A 114 8.88 -9.14 27.24
C GLY A 114 9.40 -9.25 28.68
N ASN A 115 8.53 -9.24 29.71
CA ASN A 115 8.91 -9.16 31.13
C ASN A 115 9.91 -8.02 31.43
N ALA A 116 9.73 -6.87 30.78
CA ALA A 116 10.67 -5.75 30.81
C ALA A 116 9.94 -4.41 31.12
N PRO A 117 9.49 -4.20 32.37
CA PRO A 117 8.70 -3.03 32.74
C PRO A 117 9.44 -1.70 32.50
N ASP A 118 10.76 -1.70 32.75
CA ASP A 118 11.63 -0.53 32.62
C ASP A 118 12.23 -0.34 31.21
N ALA A 119 11.78 -1.14 30.23
CA ALA A 119 12.29 -1.01 28.86
C ALA A 119 12.00 0.39 28.29
N ARG A 120 12.96 0.92 27.54
CA ARG A 120 12.83 2.20 26.85
C ARG A 120 12.50 1.97 25.38
N VAL A 121 11.49 2.67 24.89
CA VAL A 121 11.19 2.71 23.46
C VAL A 121 12.20 3.64 22.80
N VAL A 122 12.94 3.13 21.82
CA VAL A 122 13.90 3.90 21.03
C VAL A 122 13.45 3.93 19.57
N LYS A 123 13.46 5.11 18.97
CA LYS A 123 13.19 5.29 17.54
C LYS A 123 14.51 5.58 16.83
N TYR A 124 14.90 4.72 15.89
CA TYR A 124 16.04 4.99 15.05
C TYR A 124 15.68 6.05 14.01
N GLY A 125 16.57 7.02 13.86
CA GLY A 125 16.48 8.07 12.85
C GLY A 125 17.88 8.50 12.44
N PRO A 126 18.03 9.25 11.34
CA PRO A 126 19.31 9.85 11.00
C PRO A 126 19.83 10.64 12.22
N PRO A 127 21.14 10.60 12.51
CA PRO A 127 21.69 11.30 13.66
C PRO A 127 21.35 12.79 13.57
N PHE A 128 21.09 13.41 14.71
CA PHE A 128 20.86 14.84 14.80
C PHE A 128 22.01 15.57 14.11
N SER A 129 21.71 16.25 13.01
CA SER A 129 22.67 17.01 12.23
C SER A 129 22.38 18.47 12.48
N LEU A 130 23.27 19.13 13.25
CA LEU A 130 23.17 20.55 13.53
C LEU A 130 23.19 21.36 12.22
N SER A 131 23.93 20.92 11.20
CA SER A 131 23.92 21.54 9.87
C SER A 131 22.58 21.39 9.15
N ARG A 132 21.88 20.25 9.27
CA ARG A 132 20.52 20.08 8.73
C ARG A 132 19.49 20.92 9.50
N PHE A 133 19.62 21.00 10.83
CA PHE A 133 18.81 21.87 11.69
C PHE A 133 19.01 23.35 11.33
N LEU A 134 20.25 23.82 11.30
CA LEU A 134 20.60 25.21 10.94
C LEU A 134 20.25 25.55 9.48
N ARG A 135 20.22 24.59 8.55
CA ARG A 135 19.75 24.82 7.17
C ARG A 135 18.24 25.10 7.11
N VAL A 136 17.46 24.47 7.99
CA VAL A 136 16.02 24.75 8.14
C VAL A 136 15.78 26.14 8.74
N PHE A 137 16.69 26.62 9.61
CA PHE A 137 16.60 27.96 10.21
C PHE A 137 17.34 29.07 9.44
N GLY A 138 18.23 28.73 8.51
CA GLY A 138 19.12 29.66 7.81
C GLY A 138 18.98 29.66 6.28
N GLY A 139 18.02 28.93 5.72
CA GLY A 139 17.72 28.95 4.30
C GLY A 139 16.91 30.18 3.90
N SER A 140 17.59 31.28 3.55
CA SER A 140 16.99 32.36 2.76
C SER A 140 16.88 31.91 1.30
N ASP A 141 15.75 31.31 0.93
CA ASP A 141 15.41 31.03 -0.47
C ASP A 141 14.92 32.32 -1.15
N SER A 142 15.82 32.98 -1.89
CA SER A 142 15.49 34.02 -2.86
C SER A 142 15.00 33.41 -4.17
N LYS A 143 13.88 32.68 -4.10
CA LYS A 143 13.03 32.38 -5.24
C LYS A 143 11.59 32.69 -4.85
N ILE A 144 10.98 33.64 -5.55
CA ILE A 144 9.53 33.83 -5.47
C ILE A 144 8.89 32.63 -6.20
N GLU A 145 8.82 31.49 -5.52
CA GLU A 145 7.77 30.53 -5.77
C GLU A 145 6.49 31.15 -5.24
N LEU A 146 5.44 31.17 -6.07
CA LEU A 146 4.10 31.50 -5.63
C LEU A 146 3.64 30.41 -4.65
N GLN A 147 4.06 30.52 -3.38
CA GLN A 147 3.60 29.67 -2.30
C GLN A 147 2.16 30.09 -2.00
N LEU A 148 1.21 29.53 -2.75
CA LEU A 148 -0.14 29.36 -2.21
C LEU A 148 0.04 28.76 -0.81
N PRO A 149 -0.48 29.37 0.26
CA PRO A 149 -0.27 28.88 1.61
C PRO A 149 -0.71 27.42 1.65
N LYS A 150 0.24 26.49 1.77
CA LYS A 150 -0.04 25.07 2.02
C LYS A 150 -0.88 24.86 3.30
N GLN A 151 -1.08 25.93 4.08
CA GLN A 151 -1.97 26.03 5.23
C GLN A 151 -3.46 26.14 4.87
N LEU A 152 -3.83 26.52 3.64
CA LEU A 152 -5.24 26.71 3.26
C LEU A 152 -5.87 25.50 2.56
N VAL A 153 -5.06 24.57 2.04
CA VAL A 153 -5.56 23.32 1.44
C VAL A 153 -4.92 22.15 2.17
N PRO A 154 -5.68 21.35 2.94
CA PRO A 154 -5.13 20.17 3.58
C PRO A 154 -4.54 19.26 2.51
N GLN A 155 -3.31 18.78 2.73
CA GLN A 155 -2.71 17.75 1.89
C GLN A 155 -3.42 16.43 2.17
N LEU A 156 -4.56 16.24 1.50
CA LEU A 156 -5.33 15.01 1.58
C LEU A 156 -4.55 13.90 0.87
N GLU A 157 -4.25 12.84 1.60
CA GLU A 157 -3.72 11.60 1.07
C GLU A 157 -4.88 10.75 0.54
N SER A 158 -4.64 10.08 -0.59
CA SER A 158 -5.62 9.17 -1.17
C SER A 158 -5.88 7.99 -0.22
N GLY A 159 -7.14 7.56 -0.11
CA GLY A 159 -7.52 6.38 0.65
C GLY A 159 -7.58 6.55 2.18
N ARG A 160 -7.58 7.79 2.69
CA ARG A 160 -7.77 8.08 4.12
C ARG A 160 -9.09 8.78 4.41
N ALA A 161 -9.64 8.54 5.59
CA ALA A 161 -10.82 9.25 6.09
C ALA A 161 -10.41 10.60 6.68
N TYR A 162 -11.18 11.65 6.37
CA TYR A 162 -10.96 13.00 6.85
C TYR A 162 -12.26 13.57 7.44
N PHE A 163 -12.16 14.16 8.63
CA PHE A 163 -13.23 15.01 9.16
C PHE A 163 -13.01 16.43 8.64
N LEU A 164 -13.75 16.80 7.60
CA LEU A 164 -13.69 18.12 6.99
C LEU A 164 -14.92 18.94 7.41
N PRO A 165 -14.77 20.26 7.63
CA PRO A 165 -15.92 21.11 7.89
C PRO A 165 -16.88 21.07 6.69
N SER A 166 -18.18 20.92 6.98
CA SER A 166 -19.24 21.19 6.02
C SER A 166 -19.31 22.70 5.82
N TYR A 167 -18.72 23.20 4.75
CA TYR A 167 -18.93 24.59 4.32
C TYR A 167 -20.39 24.83 3.92
#